data_AF-A0A814SG81-F1
#
_entry.id   AF-A0A814SG81-F1
#
_cell.length_a   1.000
_cell.length_b   1.000
_cell.length_c   1.000
_cell.angle_alpha   90.00
_cell.angle_beta   90.00
_cell.angle_gamma   90.00
#
_symmetry.space_group_name_H-M   'P 1'
#
loop_
_entity.id
_entity.type
_entity.pdbx_description
1 polymer ?
#
loop_
_entity_poly.entity_id
_entity_poly.type
_entity_poly.pdbx_seq_one_letter_code
_entity_poly.pdbx_strand_id
1 'polypeptide(L)'
;MKSFRLGWCPPEDGDSSSMYVQGVPKFTIFIKTFIEFPLFGIKTKNMVDNLKPCVFDSVYNKDCPIFTIDYMLKEAEYDITERDLMLRYGGVINIKLHWNCNLDRNVKLCKPEYTFTRLDVPFREKPFSVGFNFRYTSTWKQNEEHFRTLTKAYGLRFIITVSGNAGKFNFITLTLNIGSLIGIFGIATFVSDVIVLYISKKAGVYRNYVFEKVHLKPKFDEVKDHVELQVEKNEDQLLNDASNMNT
;
A
#
# COMPACT_ATOMS: atom_id res chain seq x y z
N MET A 1 16.65 37.15 -50.15
CA MET A 1 16.17 37.62 -48.82
C MET A 1 17.03 36.99 -47.73
N LYS A 2 17.94 37.75 -47.10
CA LYS A 2 18.65 37.28 -45.89
C LYS A 2 17.69 37.42 -44.71
N SER A 3 17.22 36.31 -44.18
CA SER A 3 16.42 36.29 -42.95
C SER A 3 17.34 36.64 -41.79
N PHE A 4 17.26 37.88 -41.30
CA PHE A 4 17.92 38.30 -40.08
C PHE A 4 17.12 37.75 -38.90
N ARG A 5 17.63 36.69 -38.26
CA ARG A 5 17.05 36.20 -37.00
C ARG A 5 17.54 37.09 -35.87
N LEU A 6 16.61 37.77 -35.20
CA LEU A 6 16.90 38.51 -33.97
C LEU A 6 17.04 37.50 -32.83
N GLY A 7 18.19 37.50 -32.18
CA GLY A 7 18.51 36.56 -31.10
C GLY A 7 19.96 36.66 -30.66
N TRP A 8 20.33 35.77 -29.75
CA TRP A 8 21.71 35.66 -29.29
C TRP A 8 22.57 35.00 -30.37
N CYS A 9 23.66 35.68 -30.74
CA CYS A 9 24.58 35.26 -31.78
C CYS A 9 26.00 35.07 -31.22
N PRO A 10 26.76 34.05 -31.68
CA PRO A 10 26.34 32.99 -32.61
C PRO A 10 25.35 31.99 -31.99
N PRO A 11 24.56 31.26 -32.82
CA PRO A 11 23.71 30.18 -32.34
C PRO A 11 24.53 29.01 -31.80
N GLU A 12 23.92 28.19 -30.94
CA GLU A 12 24.50 26.93 -30.45
C GLU A 12 24.79 25.99 -31.63
N ASP A 13 25.99 25.40 -31.65
CA ASP A 13 26.31 24.34 -32.59
C ASP A 13 25.73 23.00 -32.09
N GLY A 14 24.98 22.32 -32.95
CA GLY A 14 24.21 21.13 -32.59
C GLY A 14 25.04 19.86 -32.47
N ASP A 15 26.27 19.86 -32.99
CA ASP A 15 27.06 18.64 -33.22
C ASP A 15 28.23 18.45 -32.23
N SER A 16 28.23 19.18 -31.13
CA SER A 16 29.27 19.02 -30.11
C SER A 16 29.10 17.68 -29.37
N SER A 17 30.03 16.76 -29.59
CA SER A 17 30.19 15.52 -28.80
C SER A 17 30.15 15.82 -27.30
N SER A 18 29.19 15.23 -26.57
CA SER A 18 29.14 15.37 -25.12
C SER A 18 30.39 14.76 -24.49
N MET A 19 31.21 15.60 -23.88
CA MET A 19 32.34 15.19 -23.06
C MET A 19 31.81 14.78 -21.69
N TYR A 20 32.05 13.53 -21.29
CA TYR A 20 31.73 13.07 -19.93
C TYR A 20 32.87 13.41 -18.98
N VAL A 21 32.54 13.81 -17.75
CA VAL A 21 33.55 14.10 -16.73
C VAL A 21 34.10 12.78 -16.19
N GLN A 22 35.40 12.54 -16.37
CA GLN A 22 36.05 11.35 -15.84
C GLN A 22 36.02 11.37 -14.30
N GLY A 23 35.76 10.21 -13.69
CA GLY A 23 35.76 10.04 -12.24
C GLY A 23 34.42 10.26 -11.53
N VAL A 24 33.37 10.69 -12.23
CA VAL A 24 32.00 10.82 -11.67
C VAL A 24 31.53 9.54 -10.92
N PRO A 25 31.77 8.31 -11.41
CA PRO A 25 31.37 7.11 -10.66
C PRO A 25 31.99 6.99 -9.25
N LYS A 26 33.15 7.63 -9.02
CA LYS A 26 33.83 7.63 -7.71
C LYS A 26 33.31 8.71 -6.75
N PHE A 27 32.44 9.61 -7.21
CA PHE A 27 31.84 10.61 -6.33
C PHE A 27 30.92 9.95 -5.31
N THR A 28 30.83 10.57 -4.14
CA THR A 28 30.02 10.10 -3.03
C THR A 28 28.87 11.05 -2.75
N ILE A 29 27.67 10.50 -2.51
CA ILE A 29 26.47 11.23 -2.11
C ILE A 29 26.18 10.88 -0.65
N PHE A 30 26.11 11.91 0.20
CA PHE A 30 25.70 11.78 1.59
C PHE A 30 24.21 12.10 1.73
N ILE A 31 23.42 11.12 2.17
CA ILE A 31 21.96 11.25 2.29
C ILE A 31 21.59 11.41 3.77
N LYS A 32 21.10 12.59 4.14
CA LYS A 32 20.66 12.89 5.49
C LYS A 32 19.14 13.01 5.54
N THR A 33 18.48 12.13 6.29
CA THR A 33 17.02 12.15 6.44
C THR A 33 16.58 12.22 7.89
N PHE A 34 15.52 13.00 8.10
CA PHE A 34 14.78 13.10 9.34
C PHE A 34 13.33 12.77 9.03
N ILE A 35 12.76 11.83 9.76
CA ILE A 35 11.37 11.44 9.62
C ILE A 35 10.63 11.61 10.94
N GLU A 36 9.34 11.85 10.84
CA GLU A 36 8.44 11.94 11.97
C GLU A 36 7.23 11.06 11.67
N PHE A 37 6.79 10.30 12.67
CA PHE A 37 5.50 9.64 12.67
C PHE A 37 4.56 10.46 13.55
N PRO A 38 3.77 11.40 12.98
CA PRO A 38 3.03 12.40 13.76
C PRO A 38 1.98 11.77 14.65
N LEU A 39 1.33 10.70 14.18
CA LEU A 39 0.34 9.94 14.94
C LEU A 39 0.90 9.42 16.29
N PHE A 40 2.19 9.12 16.34
CA PHE A 40 2.86 8.58 17.53
C PHE A 40 3.78 9.60 18.22
N GLY A 41 4.00 10.77 17.63
CA GLY A 41 4.92 11.80 18.14
C GLY A 41 6.39 11.38 18.13
N ILE A 42 6.79 10.41 17.30
CA ILE A 42 8.15 9.86 17.27
C ILE A 42 8.93 10.45 16.11
N LYS A 43 10.09 11.04 16.43
CA LYS A 43 11.05 11.55 15.45
C LYS A 43 12.28 10.65 15.40
N THR A 44 12.74 10.31 14.20
CA THR A 44 13.96 9.53 14.00
C THR A 44 14.75 10.02 12.79
N LYS A 45 15.98 9.56 12.67
CA LYS A 45 16.93 9.93 11.60
C LYS A 45 17.67 8.68 11.13
N ASN A 46 18.13 8.67 9.89
CA ASN A 46 18.87 7.52 9.34
C ASN A 46 20.25 7.34 9.99
N MET A 47 20.86 8.44 10.44
CA MET A 47 22.23 8.46 10.94
C MET A 47 22.37 7.93 12.38
N VAL A 48 23.52 7.30 12.64
CA VAL A 48 24.03 7.02 14.00
C VAL A 48 24.69 8.28 14.56
N ASP A 49 24.62 8.51 15.88
CA ASP A 49 25.11 9.73 16.52
C ASP A 49 26.63 9.96 16.35
N ASN A 50 27.42 8.89 16.20
CA ASN A 50 28.88 8.94 16.00
C ASN A 50 29.30 8.32 14.66
N LEU A 51 28.92 8.96 13.55
CA LEU A 51 29.24 8.46 12.22
C LEU A 51 30.74 8.59 11.94
N LYS A 52 31.43 7.46 11.84
CA LYS A 52 32.81 7.39 11.31
C LYS A 52 32.78 7.49 9.77
N PRO A 53 33.88 7.91 9.12
CA PRO A 53 34.00 7.84 7.67
C PRO A 53 33.69 6.41 7.20
N CYS A 54 32.65 6.26 6.39
CA CYS A 54 32.18 4.98 5.89
C CYS A 54 31.70 5.14 4.44
N VAL A 55 31.61 4.02 3.74
CA VAL A 55 30.92 3.91 2.46
C VAL A 55 29.89 2.79 2.63
N PHE A 56 28.68 3.03 2.13
CA PHE A 56 27.60 2.07 2.16
C PHE A 56 28.01 0.78 1.45
N ASP A 57 27.68 -0.32 2.10
CA ASP A 57 27.80 -1.66 1.55
C ASP A 57 26.63 -2.48 2.07
N SER A 58 25.98 -3.23 1.17
CA SER A 58 24.78 -4.00 1.49
C SER A 58 25.03 -5.17 2.43
N VAL A 59 26.29 -5.53 2.71
CA VAL A 59 26.67 -6.63 3.61
C VAL A 59 27.37 -6.07 4.85
N TYR A 60 28.42 -5.26 4.66
CA TYR A 60 29.31 -4.84 5.74
C TYR A 60 28.85 -3.55 6.44
N ASN A 61 28.29 -2.60 5.71
CA ASN A 61 28.03 -1.23 6.19
C ASN A 61 26.62 -0.71 5.81
N LYS A 62 25.58 -1.50 6.14
CA LYS A 62 24.18 -1.19 5.81
C LYS A 62 23.67 0.13 6.39
N ASP A 63 24.19 0.55 7.54
CA ASP A 63 23.75 1.78 8.22
C ASP A 63 24.46 3.04 7.71
N CYS A 64 25.41 2.92 6.78
CA CYS A 64 26.17 4.06 6.29
C CYS A 64 25.37 4.90 5.28
N PRO A 65 25.16 6.21 5.50
CA PRO A 65 24.38 7.06 4.61
C PRO A 65 25.18 7.64 3.42
N ILE A 66 26.39 7.13 3.15
CA ILE A 66 27.31 7.65 2.13
C ILE A 66 27.41 6.63 1.00
N PHE A 67 26.94 6.98 -0.20
CA PHE A 67 26.84 6.09 -1.35
C PHE A 67 27.77 6.55 -2.47
N THR A 68 28.44 5.63 -3.15
CA THR A 68 29.15 5.96 -4.39
C THR A 68 28.17 5.97 -5.55
N ILE A 69 28.38 6.87 -6.52
CA ILE A 69 27.57 6.92 -7.74
C ILE A 69 27.66 5.59 -8.50
N ASP A 70 28.84 4.96 -8.53
CA ASP A 70 29.04 3.63 -9.13
C ASP A 70 28.13 2.56 -8.50
N TYR A 71 28.05 2.50 -7.17
CA TYR A 71 27.17 1.56 -6.48
C TYR A 71 25.70 1.81 -6.86
N MET A 72 25.25 3.06 -6.82
CA MET A 72 23.88 3.43 -7.14
C MET A 72 23.50 3.11 -8.59
N LEU A 73 24.42 3.32 -9.53
CA LEU A 73 24.21 3.00 -10.95
C LEU A 73 24.13 1.50 -11.18
N LYS A 74 25.00 0.70 -10.52
CA LYS A 74 24.98 -0.77 -10.62
C LYS A 74 23.70 -1.38 -10.06
N GLU A 75 23.19 -0.82 -8.97
CA GLU A 75 21.90 -1.25 -8.38
C GLU A 75 20.71 -0.82 -9.24
N ALA A 76 20.78 0.35 -9.88
CA ALA A 76 19.68 0.88 -10.70
C ALA A 76 19.59 0.26 -12.10
N GLU A 77 20.72 -0.14 -12.69
CA GLU A 77 20.82 -0.72 -14.04
C GLU A 77 21.97 -1.72 -14.12
N TYR A 78 21.66 -2.95 -14.55
CA TYR A 78 22.64 -4.05 -14.62
C TYR A 78 23.47 -4.01 -15.90
N ASP A 79 22.95 -3.45 -17.00
CA ASP A 79 23.66 -3.36 -18.27
C ASP A 79 24.77 -2.28 -18.22
N ILE A 80 26.01 -2.69 -18.53
CA ILE A 80 27.18 -1.80 -18.57
C ILE A 80 27.00 -0.71 -19.63
N THR A 81 26.45 -1.07 -20.78
CA THR A 81 26.28 -0.16 -21.93
C THR A 81 25.30 0.94 -21.60
N GLU A 82 24.17 0.59 -20.96
CA GLU A 82 23.17 1.55 -20.52
C GLU A 82 23.75 2.51 -19.47
N ARG A 83 24.54 2.01 -18.50
CA ARG A 83 25.20 2.88 -17.52
C ARG A 83 26.16 3.87 -18.16
N ASP A 84 26.96 3.45 -19.14
CA ASP A 84 27.88 4.33 -19.87
C ASP A 84 27.11 5.40 -20.66
N LEU A 85 25.98 5.03 -21.27
CA LEU A 85 25.09 5.97 -21.94
C LEU A 85 24.43 6.94 -20.96
N MET A 86 24.03 6.50 -19.76
CA MET A 86 23.50 7.38 -18.70
C MET A 86 24.54 8.41 -18.25
N LEU A 87 25.81 8.03 -18.18
CA LEU A 87 26.90 8.96 -17.85
C LEU A 87 27.16 9.97 -18.96
N ARG A 88 26.92 9.61 -20.23
CA ARG A 88 27.18 10.45 -21.40
C ARG A 88 26.03 11.38 -21.79
N TYR A 89 24.80 10.88 -21.70
CA TYR A 89 23.58 11.57 -22.14
C TYR A 89 22.65 11.95 -20.97
N GLY A 90 23.03 11.59 -19.75
CA GLY A 90 22.23 11.80 -18.55
C GLY A 90 21.19 10.71 -18.34
N GLY A 91 20.65 10.65 -17.13
CA GLY A 91 19.63 9.68 -16.73
C GLY A 91 18.95 10.10 -15.45
N VAL A 92 17.85 9.45 -15.08
CA VAL A 92 17.08 9.79 -13.88
C VAL A 92 17.03 8.58 -12.96
N ILE A 93 17.60 8.73 -11.77
CA ILE A 93 17.68 7.67 -10.76
C ILE A 93 16.80 8.06 -9.58
N ASN A 94 15.91 7.14 -9.18
CA ASN A 94 15.18 7.25 -7.94
C ASN A 94 15.91 6.52 -6.82
N ILE A 95 16.12 7.23 -5.72
CA ILE A 95 16.65 6.73 -4.47
C ILE A 95 15.47 6.62 -3.53
N LYS A 96 15.00 5.40 -3.30
CA LYS A 96 13.89 5.12 -2.40
C LYS A 96 14.43 4.79 -1.01
N LEU A 97 13.95 5.51 -0.01
CA LEU A 97 14.19 5.21 1.40
C LEU A 97 12.88 4.73 1.99
N HIS A 98 12.78 3.43 2.25
CA HIS A 98 11.59 2.83 2.83
C HIS A 98 11.79 2.58 4.33
N TRP A 99 10.89 3.11 5.15
CA TRP A 99 10.90 2.96 6.60
C TRP A 99 9.77 2.04 7.03
N ASN A 100 10.07 0.79 7.35
CA ASN A 100 9.09 -0.14 7.92
C ASN A 100 9.41 -0.37 9.40
N CYS A 101 8.69 0.33 10.28
CA CYS A 101 9.07 0.43 11.68
C CYS A 101 8.01 -0.14 12.62
N ASN A 102 8.43 -1.12 13.41
CA ASN A 102 7.67 -1.53 14.58
C ASN A 102 8.10 -0.69 15.79
N LEU A 103 7.24 0.25 16.19
CA LEU A 103 7.45 1.18 17.29
C LEU A 103 7.19 0.60 18.68
N ASP A 104 6.76 -0.67 18.77
CA ASP A 104 6.72 -1.41 20.04
C ASP A 104 8.11 -1.83 20.49
N ARG A 105 9.06 -1.88 19.54
CA ARG A 105 10.48 -2.10 19.80
C ARG A 105 11.20 -0.76 19.99
N ASN A 106 12.52 -0.84 20.20
CA ASN A 106 13.34 0.36 20.29
C ASN A 106 13.34 1.13 18.96
N VAL A 107 13.03 2.43 19.01
CA VAL A 107 13.04 3.36 17.87
C VAL A 107 14.39 3.37 17.14
N LYS A 108 15.50 3.04 17.81
CA LYS A 108 16.83 2.94 17.18
C LYS A 108 16.94 1.81 16.14
N LEU A 109 16.10 0.78 16.22
CA LEU A 109 16.04 -0.32 15.25
C LEU A 109 15.25 0.05 13.98
N CYS A 110 14.47 1.13 14.03
CA CYS A 110 13.80 1.70 12.87
C CYS A 110 14.87 2.36 11.98
N LYS A 111 15.23 1.68 10.89
CA LYS A 111 16.23 2.12 9.91
C LYS A 111 15.63 2.07 8.51
N PRO A 112 16.08 2.94 7.58
CA PRO A 112 15.61 2.92 6.22
C PRO A 112 16.25 1.78 5.43
N GLU A 113 15.47 1.16 4.57
CA GLU A 113 15.96 0.35 3.47
C GLU A 113 16.17 1.24 2.25
N TYR A 114 17.36 1.18 1.66
CA TYR A 114 17.71 1.95 0.47
C TYR A 114 17.51 1.09 -0.77
N THR A 115 16.87 1.66 -1.79
CA THR A 115 16.71 1.01 -3.09
C THR A 115 16.97 2.03 -4.19
N PHE A 116 17.69 1.62 -5.24
CA PHE A 116 18.03 2.47 -6.37
C PHE A 116 17.35 1.92 -7.61
N THR A 117 16.63 2.76 -8.34
CA THR A 117 15.93 2.34 -9.56
C THR A 117 16.03 3.42 -10.61
N ARG A 118 16.24 3.05 -11.87
CA ARG A 118 16.12 3.96 -13.01
C ARG A 118 14.65 4.36 -13.23
N LEU A 119 14.40 5.63 -13.55
CA LEU A 119 13.05 6.14 -13.86
C LEU A 119 12.86 6.54 -15.32
N ASP A 120 13.93 6.90 -16.02
CA ASP A 120 13.88 7.24 -17.44
C ASP A 120 13.82 5.98 -18.31
N VAL A 121 13.32 6.15 -19.54
CA VAL A 121 13.24 5.07 -20.53
C VAL A 121 14.67 4.65 -20.95
N PRO A 122 14.99 3.34 -20.95
CA PRO A 122 16.28 2.83 -21.42
C PRO A 122 16.65 3.28 -22.84
N PHE A 123 17.95 3.42 -23.11
CA PHE A 123 18.45 3.90 -24.41
C PHE A 123 18.21 2.91 -25.55
N ARG A 124 18.12 1.61 -25.23
CA ARG A 124 17.74 0.54 -26.16
C ARG A 124 16.33 0.67 -26.73
N GLU A 125 15.42 1.39 -26.06
CA GLU A 125 14.07 1.65 -26.54
C GLU A 125 14.04 2.95 -27.33
N LYS A 126 13.17 3.10 -28.34
CA LYS A 126 13.07 4.33 -29.14
C LYS A 126 12.43 5.45 -28.32
N PRO A 127 13.17 6.40 -27.75
CA PRO A 127 12.58 7.41 -26.91
C PRO A 127 12.29 8.68 -27.73
N PHE A 128 11.28 9.45 -27.33
CA PHE A 128 11.06 10.78 -27.89
C PHE A 128 12.22 11.75 -27.55
N SER A 129 12.86 11.54 -26.39
CA SER A 129 14.01 12.30 -25.93
C SER A 129 14.99 11.37 -25.23
N VAL A 130 16.26 11.45 -25.61
CA VAL A 130 17.34 10.61 -25.10
C VAL A 130 17.95 11.22 -23.83
N GLY A 131 17.97 10.46 -22.74
CA GLY A 131 18.63 10.83 -21.47
C GLY A 131 18.03 12.04 -20.76
N PHE A 132 18.85 12.72 -19.94
CA PHE A 132 18.46 13.91 -19.18
C PHE A 132 19.45 15.06 -19.42
N ASN A 133 18.93 16.17 -19.97
CA ASN A 133 19.71 17.37 -20.24
C ASN A 133 18.91 18.65 -19.94
N PHE A 134 19.64 19.72 -19.63
CA PHE A 134 19.07 21.05 -19.47
C PHE A 134 20.04 22.13 -19.97
N ARG A 135 19.51 23.29 -20.32
CA ARG A 135 20.29 24.46 -20.74
C ARG A 135 20.17 25.56 -19.71
N TYR A 136 21.30 26.19 -19.38
CA TYR A 136 21.34 27.37 -18.53
C TYR A 136 22.32 28.40 -19.10
N THR A 137 22.15 29.65 -18.71
CA THR A 137 22.97 30.75 -19.22
C THR A 137 23.65 31.48 -18.07
N SER A 138 24.96 31.67 -18.18
CA SER A 138 25.68 32.66 -17.37
C SER A 138 25.76 33.96 -18.16
N THR A 139 25.21 35.04 -17.61
CA THR A 139 25.23 36.36 -18.26
C THR A 139 26.32 37.22 -17.66
N TRP A 140 27.02 37.97 -18.50
CA TRP A 140 28.10 38.86 -18.08
C TRP A 140 28.16 40.09 -19.00
N LYS A 141 28.88 41.12 -18.59
CA LYS A 141 28.91 42.41 -19.28
C LYS A 141 30.36 42.82 -19.53
N GLN A 142 30.66 43.29 -20.73
CA GLN A 142 31.97 43.83 -21.10
C GLN A 142 31.76 45.05 -22.00
N ASN A 143 32.41 46.17 -21.67
CA ASN A 143 32.35 47.44 -22.43
C ASN A 143 30.91 47.86 -22.79
N GLU A 144 30.02 47.92 -21.80
CA GLU A 144 28.60 48.27 -21.95
C GLU A 144 27.72 47.27 -22.72
N GLU A 145 28.30 46.27 -23.38
CA GLU A 145 27.58 45.21 -24.09
C GLU A 145 27.30 43.98 -23.20
N HIS A 146 26.12 43.39 -23.38
CA HIS A 146 25.68 42.19 -22.66
C HIS A 146 26.06 40.92 -23.43
N PHE A 147 26.81 40.05 -22.77
CA PHE A 147 27.19 38.74 -23.28
C PHE A 147 26.54 37.63 -22.46
N ARG A 148 26.45 36.44 -23.07
CA ARG A 148 26.06 35.22 -22.37
C ARG A 148 26.93 34.05 -22.77
N THR A 149 27.16 33.17 -21.81
CA THR A 149 27.66 31.82 -22.04
C THR A 149 26.49 30.86 -21.86
N LEU A 150 26.04 30.24 -22.95
CA LEU A 150 25.02 29.20 -22.93
C LEU A 150 25.70 27.85 -22.69
N THR A 151 25.25 27.12 -21.67
CA THR A 151 25.77 25.79 -21.34
C THR A 151 24.64 24.78 -21.41
N LYS A 152 24.82 23.72 -22.22
CA LYS A 152 23.97 22.54 -22.24
C LYS A 152 24.64 21.47 -21.38
N ALA A 153 24.01 21.12 -20.26
CA ALA A 153 24.51 20.10 -19.34
C ALA A 153 23.73 18.79 -19.49
N TYR A 154 24.47 17.70 -19.57
CA TYR A 154 23.97 16.33 -19.46
C TYR A 154 24.41 15.78 -18.11
N GLY A 155 23.54 15.03 -17.43
CA GLY A 155 23.92 14.49 -16.14
C GLY A 155 22.86 13.60 -15.51
N LEU A 156 23.23 13.01 -14.38
CA LEU A 156 22.35 12.19 -13.58
C LEU A 156 21.48 13.07 -12.68
N ARG A 157 20.16 12.87 -12.74
CA ARG A 157 19.21 13.46 -11.80
C ARG A 157 18.83 12.43 -10.75
N PHE A 158 19.19 12.70 -9.51
CA PHE A 158 18.77 11.89 -8.37
C PHE A 158 17.46 12.44 -7.79
N ILE A 159 16.44 11.60 -7.71
CA ILE A 159 15.16 11.89 -7.05
C ILE A 159 15.13 11.08 -5.77
N ILE A 160 15.00 11.73 -4.62
CA ILE A 160 14.93 11.05 -3.32
C ILE A 160 13.46 10.90 -2.94
N THR A 161 12.97 9.66 -2.87
CA THR A 161 11.62 9.35 -2.43
C THR A 161 11.69 8.72 -1.05
N VAL A 162 11.05 9.33 -0.05
CA VAL A 162 10.97 8.78 1.31
C VAL A 162 9.56 8.28 1.55
N SER A 163 9.41 7.02 1.92
CA SER A 163 8.13 6.41 2.28
C SER A 163 8.30 5.60 3.55
N GLY A 164 7.21 5.39 4.29
CA GLY A 164 7.30 4.57 5.49
C GLY A 164 5.97 4.27 6.13
N ASN A 165 5.92 3.11 6.77
CA ASN A 165 4.81 2.64 7.57
C ASN A 165 5.34 2.38 8.99
N ALA A 166 4.59 2.84 9.98
CA ALA A 166 4.88 2.57 11.37
C ALA A 166 3.70 1.91 12.05
N GLY A 167 3.97 0.83 12.77
CA GLY A 167 3.01 0.15 13.64
C GLY A 167 3.37 0.38 15.09
N LYS A 168 2.37 0.66 15.92
CA LYS A 168 2.47 0.66 17.38
C LYS A 168 1.25 -0.04 17.94
N PHE A 169 1.43 -0.79 19.02
CA PHE A 169 0.37 -1.48 19.71
C PHE A 169 -0.73 -0.49 20.14
N ASN A 170 -1.97 -0.83 19.77
CA ASN A 170 -3.16 -0.09 20.13
C ASN A 170 -4.19 -1.07 20.70
N PHE A 171 -4.55 -0.85 21.96
CA PHE A 171 -5.53 -1.68 22.67
C PHE A 171 -6.91 -1.67 21.99
N ILE A 172 -7.34 -0.54 21.44
CA ILE A 172 -8.64 -0.42 20.76
C ILE A 172 -8.65 -1.31 19.51
N THR A 173 -7.59 -1.30 18.71
CA THR A 173 -7.44 -2.14 17.53
C THR A 173 -7.40 -3.63 17.89
N LEU A 174 -6.74 -3.98 19.00
CA LEU A 174 -6.73 -5.36 19.51
C LEU A 174 -8.15 -5.84 19.84
N THR A 175 -8.90 -5.08 20.64
CA THR A 175 -10.26 -5.46 21.05
C THR A 175 -11.20 -5.57 19.86
N LEU A 176 -11.11 -4.65 18.88
CA LEU A 176 -11.88 -4.73 17.64
C LEU A 176 -11.58 -6.02 16.87
N ASN A 177 -10.29 -6.37 16.70
CA ASN A 177 -9.90 -7.59 16.00
C ASN A 177 -10.36 -8.85 16.72
N ILE A 178 -10.31 -8.87 18.06
CA ILE A 178 -10.85 -9.98 18.87
C ILE A 178 -12.37 -10.08 18.69
N GLY A 179 -13.10 -8.95 18.70
CA GLY A 179 -14.53 -8.92 18.46
C GLY A 179 -14.90 -9.47 17.08
N SER A 180 -14.17 -9.08 16.04
CA SER A 180 -14.35 -9.62 14.68
C SER A 180 -14.05 -11.12 14.62
N LEU A 181 -13.00 -11.60 15.30
CA LEU A 181 -12.67 -13.02 15.38
C LEU A 181 -13.80 -13.82 16.05
N ILE A 182 -14.36 -13.30 17.14
CA ILE A 182 -15.52 -13.91 17.82
C ILE A 182 -16.73 -13.98 16.89
N GLY A 183 -17.01 -12.90 16.13
CA GLY A 183 -18.09 -12.87 15.15
C GLY A 183 -17.96 -13.94 14.06
N ILE A 184 -16.74 -14.20 13.58
CA ILE A 184 -16.47 -15.23 12.55
C ILE A 184 -16.84 -16.64 13.04
N PHE A 185 -16.69 -16.94 14.34
CA PHE A 185 -17.09 -18.26 14.87
C PHE A 185 -18.59 -18.54 14.70
N GLY A 186 -19.44 -17.52 14.69
CA GLY A 186 -20.88 -17.70 14.42
C GLY A 186 -21.18 -18.19 13.00
N ILE A 187 -20.36 -17.81 12.02
CA ILE A 187 -20.47 -18.33 10.65
C ILE A 187 -20.01 -19.79 10.60
N ALA A 188 -18.94 -20.13 11.33
CA ALA A 188 -18.44 -21.50 11.38
C ALA A 188 -19.48 -22.46 11.98
N THR A 189 -20.19 -22.07 13.04
CA THR A 189 -21.28 -22.88 13.61
C THR A 189 -22.43 -23.02 12.64
N PHE A 190 -22.85 -21.93 11.99
CA PHE A 190 -23.91 -21.97 10.98
C PHE A 190 -23.59 -22.92 9.83
N VAL A 191 -22.37 -22.85 9.28
CA VAL A 191 -21.92 -23.75 8.21
C VAL A 191 -21.85 -25.20 8.70
N SER A 192 -21.37 -25.42 9.93
CA SER A 192 -21.33 -26.76 10.53
C SER A 192 -22.74 -27.35 10.66
N ASP A 193 -23.71 -26.55 11.11
CA ASP A 193 -25.11 -26.96 11.20
C ASP A 193 -25.69 -27.31 9.83
N VAL A 194 -25.43 -26.50 8.80
CA VAL A 194 -25.86 -26.78 7.42
C VAL A 194 -25.28 -28.11 6.93
N ILE A 195 -24.00 -28.38 7.16
CA ILE A 195 -23.35 -29.63 6.73
C ILE A 195 -23.99 -30.83 7.44
N VAL A 196 -24.18 -30.76 8.75
CA VAL A 196 -24.72 -31.89 9.53
C VAL A 196 -26.20 -32.12 9.21
N LEU A 197 -26.98 -31.06 9.03
CA LEU A 197 -28.43 -31.14 8.79
C LEU A 197 -28.81 -31.52 7.37
N TYR A 198 -28.00 -31.19 6.36
CA TYR A 198 -28.40 -31.36 4.95
C TYR A 198 -27.46 -32.24 4.13
N ILE A 199 -26.16 -32.31 4.46
CA ILE A 199 -25.15 -32.99 3.62
C ILE A 199 -24.74 -34.35 4.19
N SER A 200 -24.81 -34.54 5.51
CA SER A 200 -24.38 -35.77 6.16
C SER A 200 -25.24 -36.99 5.81
N LYS A 201 -24.62 -38.17 5.67
CA LYS A 201 -25.33 -39.44 5.37
C LYS A 201 -26.40 -39.81 6.41
N LYS A 202 -26.29 -39.31 7.66
CA LYS A 202 -27.28 -39.49 8.74
C LYS A 202 -28.07 -38.21 9.04
N ALA A 203 -28.13 -37.27 8.10
CA ALA A 203 -28.83 -35.99 8.24
C ALA A 203 -30.27 -36.13 8.74
N GLY A 204 -31.02 -37.11 8.23
CA GLY A 204 -32.41 -37.36 8.65
C GLY A 204 -32.56 -37.75 10.13
N VAL A 205 -31.58 -38.48 10.70
CA VAL A 205 -31.58 -38.83 12.13
C VAL A 205 -31.29 -37.58 12.96
N TYR A 206 -30.26 -36.80 12.57
CA TYR A 206 -29.89 -35.59 13.29
C TYR A 206 -31.01 -34.55 13.27
N ARG A 207 -31.74 -34.42 12.15
CA ARG A 207 -32.89 -33.52 12.01
C ARG A 207 -34.02 -33.83 12.99
N ASN A 208 -34.23 -35.09 13.32
CA ASN A 208 -35.26 -35.50 14.29
C ASN A 208 -34.85 -35.27 15.75
N TYR A 209 -33.54 -35.23 16.05
CA TYR A 209 -33.04 -34.87 17.38
C TYR A 209 -32.99 -33.36 17.61
N VAL A 210 -32.70 -32.59 16.55
CA VAL A 210 -32.60 -31.12 16.64
C VAL A 210 -33.95 -30.43 16.55
N PHE A 211 -34.84 -30.88 15.66
CA PHE A 211 -36.16 -30.26 15.49
C PHE A 211 -37.26 -31.09 16.13
N GLU A 212 -37.92 -30.51 17.12
CA GLU A 212 -39.17 -31.03 17.66
C GLU A 212 -40.33 -30.55 16.78
N LYS A 213 -41.08 -31.49 16.21
CA LYS A 213 -42.25 -31.18 15.39
C LYS A 213 -43.45 -30.97 16.30
N VAL A 214 -43.88 -29.72 16.44
CA VAL A 214 -45.10 -29.40 17.19
C VAL A 214 -46.26 -29.29 16.21
N HIS A 215 -47.28 -30.12 16.38
CA HIS A 215 -48.54 -29.98 15.65
C HIS A 215 -49.39 -28.94 16.37
N LEU A 216 -49.41 -27.72 15.83
CA LEU A 216 -50.35 -26.69 16.26
C LEU A 216 -51.76 -27.17 15.89
N LYS A 217 -52.57 -27.57 16.88
CA LYS A 217 -54.01 -27.73 16.67
C LYS A 217 -54.57 -26.35 16.31
N PRO A 218 -55.27 -26.19 15.17
CA PRO A 218 -55.98 -24.95 14.91
C PRO A 218 -57.03 -24.78 16.03
N LYS A 219 -57.07 -23.59 16.65
CA LYS A 219 -58.09 -23.21 17.65
C LYS A 219 -59.54 -23.47 17.21
N PHE A 220 -59.75 -23.70 15.91
CA PHE A 220 -61.04 -24.03 15.33
C PHE A 220 -61.58 -25.39 15.82
N ASP A 221 -60.72 -26.37 16.07
CA ASP A 221 -61.14 -27.70 16.56
C ASP A 221 -61.54 -27.63 18.04
N GLU A 222 -60.84 -26.82 18.85
CA GLU A 222 -61.20 -26.56 20.26
C GLU A 222 -62.57 -25.88 20.40
N VAL A 223 -62.90 -24.94 19.49
CA VAL A 223 -64.21 -24.28 19.49
C VAL A 223 -65.31 -25.23 19.02
N LYS A 224 -65.01 -26.10 18.03
CA LYS A 224 -65.97 -27.09 17.55
C LYS A 224 -66.33 -28.12 18.64
N ASP A 225 -65.33 -28.63 19.36
CA ASP A 225 -65.54 -29.57 20.46
C ASP A 225 -66.36 -28.92 21.60
N HIS A 226 -66.11 -27.64 21.91
CA HIS A 226 -66.91 -26.90 22.91
C HIS A 226 -68.35 -26.65 22.48
N VAL A 227 -68.60 -26.41 21.18
CA VAL A 227 -69.95 -26.21 20.65
C VAL A 227 -70.71 -27.54 20.60
N GLU A 228 -70.09 -28.64 20.16
CA GLU A 228 -70.71 -29.97 20.17
C GLU A 228 -71.06 -30.42 21.60
N LEU A 229 -70.17 -30.20 22.57
CA LEU A 229 -70.45 -30.47 23.99
C LEU A 229 -71.56 -29.60 24.59
N GLN A 230 -71.76 -28.37 24.11
CA GLN A 230 -72.88 -27.53 24.55
C GLN A 230 -74.21 -27.95 23.93
N VAL A 231 -74.20 -28.45 22.69
CA VAL A 231 -75.41 -28.96 22.01
C VAL A 231 -75.91 -30.23 22.68
N GLU A 232 -75.02 -31.19 22.97
CA GLU A 232 -75.38 -32.46 23.63
C GLU A 232 -75.95 -32.22 25.03
N LYS A 233 -75.35 -31.29 25.78
CA LYS A 233 -75.82 -30.93 27.13
C LYS A 233 -77.20 -30.25 27.13
N ASN A 234 -77.51 -29.49 26.09
CA ASN A 234 -78.81 -28.84 25.93
C ASN A 234 -79.90 -29.85 25.51
N GLU A 235 -79.57 -30.86 24.70
CA GLU A 235 -80.51 -31.94 24.35
C GLU A 235 -80.86 -32.80 25.58
N ASP A 236 -79.88 -33.15 26.42
CA ASP A 236 -80.12 -33.89 27.66
C ASP A 236 -80.99 -33.09 28.66
N GLN A 237 -80.84 -31.77 28.69
CA GLN A 237 -81.61 -30.91 29.57
C GLN A 237 -83.07 -30.76 29.10
N LEU A 238 -83.30 -30.70 27.78
CA LEU A 238 -84.64 -30.71 27.18
C LEU A 238 -85.37 -32.05 27.39
N LEU A 239 -84.66 -33.18 27.36
CA LEU A 239 -85.23 -34.50 27.65
C LEU A 239 -85.61 -34.67 29.14
N ASN A 240 -84.83 -34.08 30.05
CA ASN A 240 -85.11 -34.08 31.49
C ASN A 240 -86.26 -33.13 31.85
N ASP A 241 -86.39 -31.98 31.18
CA ASP A 241 -87.50 -31.06 31.42
C ASP A 241 -88.83 -31.58 30.84
N ALA A 242 -88.79 -32.30 29.70
CA ALA A 242 -89.96 -32.94 29.12
C ALA A 242 -90.49 -34.13 29.95
N SER A 243 -89.62 -34.79 30.72
CA SER A 243 -90.02 -35.89 31.62
C SER A 243 -90.59 -35.40 32.96
N ASN A 244 -90.21 -34.20 33.41
CA ASN A 244 -90.73 -33.59 34.65
C ASN A 244 -92.09 -32.88 34.49
N MET A 245 -92.61 -32.68 33.27
CA MET A 245 -93.94 -32.09 33.04
C MET A 245 -95.10 -33.11 33.03
N ASN A 246 -94.82 -34.41 33.21
CA ASN A 246 -95.83 -35.49 33.18
C ASN A 246 -96.08 -36.17 34.54
N THR A 247 -95.79 -35.48 35.65
CA THR A 247 -96.17 -35.86 37.03
C THR A 247 -96.88 -34.70 37.70
#